data_AF-A0A3D1H6F2-F1
#
_entry.id   AF-A0A3D1H6F2-F1
#
_cell.length_a   1.000
_cell.length_b   1.000
_cell.length_c   1.000
_cell.angle_alpha   90.00
_cell.angle_beta   90.00
_cell.angle_gamma   90.00
#
_symmetry.space_group_name_H-M   'P 1'
#
loop_
_entity.id
_entity.type
_entity.pdbx_description
1 polymer ?
#
loop_
_entity_poly.entity_id
_entity_poly.type
_entity_poly.pdbx_seq_one_letter_code
_entity_poly.pdbx_strand_id
1 'polypeptide(L)'
;MVNPRQKGNRGEQQVIAILDRVTQEKWEQTPGSGSGKIKGDLRVHGKHNIFCVEVKFYKNVGFDAKIFTQKSNNFFKWWSKICKQAQQMKQEPLLVFRENHGKFFVATVREPKNTLRYMHIAWLGAYVLILEDWLDKEEIKFTNGDFVLEPWGPSSDWELADS
;
A
#
# COMPACT_ATOMS: atom_id res chain seq x y z
N MET A 1 15.22 -22.27 10.06
CA MET A 1 14.20 -21.24 10.38
C MET A 1 14.57 -19.97 9.61
N VAL A 2 13.80 -19.55 8.62
CA VAL A 2 14.13 -18.37 7.80
C VAL A 2 13.82 -17.11 8.61
N ASN A 3 14.78 -16.18 8.69
CA ASN A 3 14.64 -14.94 9.47
C ASN A 3 13.45 -14.10 8.93
N PRO A 4 12.47 -13.71 9.77
CA PRO A 4 11.34 -12.88 9.35
C PRO A 4 11.75 -11.60 8.61
N ARG A 5 12.88 -10.98 8.97
CA ARG A 5 13.43 -9.80 8.29
C ARG A 5 13.89 -10.12 6.87
N GLN A 6 14.51 -11.27 6.64
CA GLN A 6 14.92 -11.70 5.30
C GLN A 6 13.70 -11.98 4.40
N LYS A 7 12.61 -12.51 4.98
CA LYS A 7 11.36 -12.78 4.27
C LYS A 7 10.62 -11.49 3.89
N GLY A 8 10.59 -10.51 4.80
CA GLY A 8 10.08 -9.16 4.55
C GLY A 8 10.86 -8.48 3.42
N ASN A 9 12.19 -8.43 3.55
CA ASN A 9 13.08 -7.88 2.52
C ASN A 9 12.84 -8.53 1.15
N ARG A 10 12.70 -9.86 1.07
CA ARG A 10 12.43 -10.53 -0.22
C ARG A 10 11.08 -10.12 -0.83
N GLY A 11 10.04 -9.95 -0.01
CA GLY A 11 8.74 -9.47 -0.47
C GLY A 11 8.82 -8.04 -1.01
N GLU A 12 9.50 -7.16 -0.28
CA GLU A 12 9.75 -5.77 -0.70
C GLU A 12 10.54 -5.70 -2.02
N GLN A 13 11.60 -6.51 -2.16
CA GLN A 13 12.38 -6.56 -3.40
C GLN A 13 11.55 -7.03 -4.61
N GLN A 14 10.57 -7.93 -4.41
CA GLN A 14 9.66 -8.33 -5.50
C GLN A 14 8.75 -7.17 -5.93
N VAL A 15 8.24 -6.40 -4.96
CA VAL A 15 7.39 -5.25 -5.25
C VAL A 15 8.20 -4.14 -5.92
N ILE A 16 9.43 -3.88 -5.45
CA ILE A 16 10.37 -2.96 -6.10
C ILE A 16 10.56 -3.35 -7.57
N ALA A 17 10.86 -4.62 -7.87
CA ALA A 17 11.06 -5.06 -9.25
C ALA A 17 9.81 -4.88 -10.13
N ILE A 18 8.62 -5.05 -9.57
CA ILE A 18 7.35 -4.79 -10.29
C ILE A 18 7.21 -3.29 -10.57
N LEU A 19 7.41 -2.45 -9.55
CA LEU A 19 7.25 -1.00 -9.67
C LEU A 19 8.32 -0.38 -10.58
N ASP A 20 9.58 -0.78 -10.47
CA ASP A 20 10.67 -0.36 -11.36
C ASP A 20 10.30 -0.58 -12.82
N ARG A 21 9.79 -1.78 -13.14
CA ARG A 21 9.39 -2.14 -14.50
C ARG A 21 8.20 -1.33 -14.99
N VAL A 22 7.19 -1.10 -14.15
CA VAL A 22 5.96 -0.42 -14.56
C VAL A 22 6.16 1.08 -14.66
N THR A 23 6.86 1.68 -13.70
CA THR A 23 7.02 3.14 -13.64
C THR A 23 8.25 3.64 -14.38
N GLN A 24 9.19 2.75 -14.74
CA GLN A 24 10.51 3.12 -15.29
C GLN A 24 11.27 4.08 -14.35
N GLU A 25 11.08 3.92 -13.05
CA GLU A 25 11.74 4.69 -11.99
C GLU A 25 12.58 3.76 -11.13
N LYS A 26 13.52 4.32 -10.37
CA LYS A 26 14.32 3.52 -9.43
C LYS A 26 13.68 3.57 -8.03
N TRP A 27 13.01 2.49 -7.67
CA TRP A 27 12.44 2.30 -6.33
C TRP A 27 13.48 1.73 -5.36
N GLU A 28 13.40 2.19 -4.11
CA GLU A 28 14.24 1.73 -3.02
C GLU A 28 13.43 1.56 -1.74
N GLN A 29 13.98 0.77 -0.81
CA GLN A 29 13.45 0.70 0.55
C GLN A 29 13.69 2.04 1.25
N THR A 30 12.68 2.55 1.95
CA THR A 30 12.80 3.76 2.76
C THR A 30 13.70 3.51 3.97
N PRO A 31 14.82 4.27 4.14
CA PRO A 31 15.69 4.10 5.28
C PRO A 31 14.96 4.36 6.60
N GLY A 32 14.89 3.34 7.46
CA GLY A 32 14.24 3.45 8.76
C GLY A 32 12.72 3.65 8.71
N SER A 33 12.01 3.08 7.72
CA SER A 33 10.56 3.24 7.49
C SER A 33 9.66 3.25 8.74
N GLY A 34 10.02 2.50 9.79
CA GLY A 34 9.29 2.47 11.07
C GLY A 34 9.53 3.66 12.01
N SER A 35 10.76 4.13 12.14
CA SER A 35 11.17 5.15 13.14
C SER A 35 11.65 6.47 12.54
N GLY A 36 11.85 6.51 11.22
CA GLY A 36 12.32 7.67 10.48
C GLY A 36 11.25 8.74 10.29
N LYS A 37 11.69 9.90 9.79
CA LYS A 37 10.82 11.02 9.39
C LYS A 37 9.98 10.69 8.16
N ILE A 38 10.52 9.88 7.25
CA ILE A 38 9.80 9.40 6.06
C ILE A 38 9.14 8.06 6.42
N LYS A 39 7.83 7.96 6.18
CA LYS A 39 7.04 6.73 6.40
C LYS A 39 6.84 5.92 5.12
N GLY A 40 6.40 4.69 5.28
CA GLY A 40 6.22 3.72 4.19
C GLY A 40 7.50 2.92 3.94
N ASP A 41 7.33 1.71 3.41
CA ASP A 41 8.38 0.75 3.14
C ASP A 41 9.16 1.10 1.85
N LEU A 42 8.48 1.63 0.82
CA LEU A 42 9.09 1.90 -0.50
C LEU A 42 8.94 3.36 -0.93
N ARG A 43 9.93 3.86 -1.69
CA ARG A 43 9.91 5.19 -2.31
C ARG A 43 10.79 5.27 -3.55
N VAL A 44 10.58 6.30 -4.36
CA VAL A 44 11.55 6.80 -5.35
C VAL A 44 12.38 7.90 -4.71
N HIS A 45 13.70 7.76 -4.72
CA HIS A 45 14.60 8.74 -4.14
C HIS A 45 14.58 10.07 -4.92
N GLY A 46 14.62 11.20 -4.20
CA GLY A 46 14.73 12.53 -4.82
C GLY A 46 13.48 13.02 -5.55
N LYS A 47 12.37 12.27 -5.50
CA LYS A 47 11.08 12.67 -6.09
C LYS A 47 10.00 12.85 -5.05
N HIS A 48 8.99 13.65 -5.40
CA HIS A 48 7.76 13.71 -4.63
C HIS A 48 6.95 12.43 -4.87
N ASN A 49 6.91 11.56 -3.87
CA ASN A 49 6.16 10.32 -3.90
C ASN A 49 4.70 10.62 -3.59
N ILE A 50 3.79 10.28 -4.50
CA ILE A 50 2.34 10.50 -4.31
C ILE A 50 1.80 9.51 -3.28
N PHE A 51 2.33 8.29 -3.27
CA PHE A 51 1.89 7.23 -2.37
C PHE A 51 2.84 7.00 -1.20
N CYS A 52 2.27 6.74 -0.03
CA CYS A 52 2.94 6.09 1.08
C CYS A 52 2.74 4.58 0.91
N VAL A 53 3.79 3.89 0.45
CA VAL A 53 3.72 2.48 0.05
C VAL A 53 4.14 1.57 1.20
N GLU A 54 3.26 0.69 1.67
CA GLU A 54 3.54 -0.35 2.67
C GLU A 54 3.48 -1.73 2.00
N VAL A 55 4.44 -2.61 2.31
CA VAL A 55 4.48 -3.98 1.79
C VAL A 55 4.29 -4.98 2.93
N LYS A 56 3.38 -5.94 2.76
CA LYS A 56 3.08 -6.96 3.76
C LYS A 56 3.06 -8.36 3.17
N PHE A 57 3.95 -9.21 3.66
CA PHE A 57 4.05 -10.60 3.23
C PHE A 57 3.87 -11.56 4.40
N TYR A 58 2.77 -12.33 4.38
CA TYR A 58 2.40 -13.22 5.48
C TYR A 58 2.12 -14.63 4.97
N LYS A 59 2.24 -15.61 5.87
CA LYS A 59 1.84 -16.99 5.54
C LYS A 59 0.33 -17.07 5.31
N ASN A 60 -0.44 -16.33 6.11
CA ASN A 60 -1.87 -16.11 5.95
C ASN A 60 -2.14 -14.62 6.18
N VAL A 61 -2.73 -13.98 5.17
CA VAL A 61 -3.03 -12.54 5.18
C VAL A 61 -4.17 -12.23 6.15
N GLY A 62 -5.05 -13.20 6.42
CA GLY A 62 -6.23 -13.00 7.27
C GLY A 62 -7.26 -12.08 6.62
N PHE A 63 -7.28 -11.99 5.29
CA PHE A 63 -8.30 -11.25 4.56
C PHE A 63 -9.53 -12.16 4.38
N ASP A 64 -10.41 -12.15 5.37
CA ASP A 64 -11.61 -12.99 5.46
C ASP A 64 -12.79 -12.20 6.06
N ALA A 65 -13.94 -12.86 6.27
CA ALA A 65 -15.15 -12.24 6.80
C ALA A 65 -14.97 -11.57 8.18
N LYS A 66 -13.89 -11.87 8.93
CA LYS A 66 -13.59 -11.22 10.21
C LYS A 66 -13.23 -9.75 10.05
N ILE A 67 -12.97 -9.28 8.82
CA ILE A 67 -12.75 -7.86 8.55
C ILE A 67 -13.89 -6.98 9.08
N PHE A 68 -15.13 -7.48 9.10
CA PHE A 68 -16.30 -6.74 9.59
C PHE A 68 -16.45 -6.70 11.11
N THR A 69 -15.85 -7.66 11.84
CA THR A 69 -16.17 -7.88 13.26
C THR A 69 -14.95 -7.76 14.17
N GLN A 70 -13.75 -7.92 13.63
CA GLN A 70 -12.53 -8.02 14.42
C GLN A 70 -11.53 -6.94 14.04
N LYS A 71 -11.36 -5.93 14.91
CA LYS A 71 -10.25 -4.97 14.83
C LYS A 71 -8.87 -5.65 14.95
N SER A 72 -8.82 -6.91 15.40
CA SER A 72 -7.59 -7.71 15.42
C SER A 72 -7.17 -8.20 14.03
N ASN A 73 -8.05 -8.09 13.02
CA ASN A 73 -7.79 -8.48 11.65
C ASN A 73 -6.52 -7.80 11.11
N ASN A 74 -5.69 -8.58 10.43
CA ASN A 74 -4.40 -8.13 9.92
C ASN A 74 -4.53 -7.03 8.86
N PHE A 75 -5.42 -7.23 7.88
CA PHE A 75 -5.66 -6.23 6.83
C PHE A 75 -6.12 -4.90 7.44
N PHE A 76 -7.11 -4.95 8.35
CA PHE A 76 -7.59 -3.76 9.05
C PHE A 76 -6.44 -3.00 9.73
N LYS A 77 -5.61 -3.70 10.52
CA LYS A 77 -4.46 -3.09 11.20
C LYS A 77 -3.46 -2.46 10.23
N TRP A 78 -3.10 -3.15 9.16
CA TRP A 78 -2.14 -2.64 8.18
C TRP A 78 -2.70 -1.44 7.42
N TRP A 79 -3.96 -1.52 6.98
CA TRP A 79 -4.64 -0.45 6.26
C TRP A 79 -4.76 0.81 7.11
N SER A 80 -5.30 0.69 8.33
CA SER A 80 -5.42 1.83 9.22
C SER A 80 -4.07 2.46 9.59
N LYS A 81 -3.02 1.64 9.78
CA LYS A 81 -1.67 2.14 10.02
C LYS A 81 -1.16 2.96 8.84
N ILE A 82 -1.27 2.44 7.61
CA ILE A 82 -0.76 3.15 6.44
C ILE A 82 -1.57 4.41 6.13
N CYS A 83 -2.89 4.43 6.33
CA CYS A 83 -3.70 5.65 6.20
C CYS A 83 -3.20 6.77 7.11
N LYS A 84 -2.87 6.46 8.37
CA LYS A 84 -2.31 7.44 9.32
C LYS A 84 -0.93 7.93 8.90
N GLN A 85 -0.06 7.02 8.46
CA GLN A 85 1.27 7.38 7.98
C GLN A 85 1.19 8.24 6.71
N ALA A 86 0.31 7.89 5.78
CA ALA A 86 0.06 8.62 4.56
C ALA A 86 -0.44 10.05 4.86
N GLN A 87 -1.32 10.22 5.86
CA GLN A 87 -1.78 11.54 6.31
C GLN A 87 -0.63 12.40 6.85
N GLN A 88 0.24 11.82 7.67
CA GLN A 88 1.43 12.51 8.20
C GLN A 88 2.37 12.95 7.09
N MET A 89 2.49 12.13 6.04
CA MET A 89 3.35 12.40 4.89
C MET A 89 2.68 13.25 3.80
N LYS A 90 1.38 13.55 3.93
CA LYS A 90 0.55 14.19 2.89
C LYS A 90 0.56 13.41 1.56
N GLN A 91 0.52 12.09 1.66
CA GLN A 91 0.54 11.12 0.57
C GLN A 91 -0.72 10.27 0.59
N GLU A 92 -1.04 9.59 -0.50
CA GLU A 92 -2.10 8.59 -0.56
C GLU A 92 -1.61 7.24 0.00
N PRO A 93 -2.41 6.50 0.78
CA PRO A 93 -2.02 5.18 1.25
C PRO A 93 -2.07 4.15 0.12
N LEU A 94 -1.02 3.34 0.01
CA LEU A 94 -0.95 2.20 -0.90
C LEU A 94 -0.41 0.98 -0.15
N LEU A 95 -1.25 -0.03 0.04
CA LEU A 95 -0.86 -1.27 0.71
C LEU A 95 -0.73 -2.39 -0.32
N VAL A 96 0.48 -2.89 -0.50
CA VAL A 96 0.74 -4.09 -1.30
C VAL A 96 0.88 -5.27 -0.37
N PHE A 97 0.09 -6.32 -0.58
CA PHE A 97 0.13 -7.48 0.29
C PHE A 97 -0.02 -8.80 -0.47
N ARG A 98 0.52 -9.86 0.11
CA ARG A 98 0.52 -11.18 -0.50
C ARG A 98 0.59 -12.28 0.55
N GLU A 99 -0.14 -13.37 0.28
CA GLU A 99 0.01 -14.65 0.95
C GLU A 99 1.13 -15.49 0.30
N ASN A 100 1.79 -16.35 1.06
CA ASN A 100 2.76 -17.31 0.52
C ASN A 100 2.22 -18.01 -0.74
N HIS A 101 2.99 -17.95 -1.85
CA HIS A 101 2.65 -18.54 -3.15
C HIS A 101 1.39 -17.98 -3.84
N GLY A 102 0.69 -17.00 -3.26
CA GLY A 102 -0.45 -16.33 -3.88
C GLY A 102 -0.07 -15.24 -4.89
N LYS A 103 -1.04 -14.49 -5.40
CA LYS A 103 -0.80 -13.26 -6.17
C LYS A 103 -0.52 -12.08 -5.24
N PHE A 104 0.05 -11.01 -5.79
CA PHE A 104 0.07 -9.72 -5.10
C PHE A 104 -1.29 -9.04 -5.23
N PHE A 105 -1.76 -8.51 -4.12
CA PHE A 105 -2.92 -7.65 -4.03
C PHE A 105 -2.49 -6.23 -3.67
N VAL A 106 -3.31 -5.27 -4.04
CA VAL A 106 -3.14 -3.87 -3.71
C VAL A 106 -4.42 -3.34 -3.08
N ALA A 107 -4.28 -2.56 -2.01
CA ALA A 107 -5.35 -1.72 -1.48
C ALA A 107 -4.98 -0.25 -1.68
N THR A 108 -5.94 0.52 -2.20
CA THR A 108 -5.81 1.96 -2.50
C THR A 108 -7.12 2.69 -2.21
N VAL A 109 -7.04 4.02 -2.12
CA VAL A 109 -8.20 4.91 -1.99
C VAL A 109 -8.76 5.34 -3.36
N ARG A 110 -8.01 5.06 -4.44
CA ARG A 110 -8.44 5.39 -5.80
C ARG A 110 -9.43 4.36 -6.32
N GLU A 111 -10.63 4.82 -6.67
CA GLU A 111 -11.62 3.98 -7.34
C GLU A 111 -11.08 3.54 -8.71
N PRO A 112 -11.04 2.23 -8.99
CA PRO A 112 -10.65 1.70 -10.31
C PRO A 112 -11.68 2.10 -11.38
N LYS A 113 -11.21 2.54 -12.55
CA LYS A 113 -12.10 3.00 -13.65
C LYS A 113 -12.20 2.02 -14.81
N ASN A 114 -11.17 1.21 -15.02
CA ASN A 114 -10.98 0.34 -16.17
C ASN A 114 -11.09 -1.15 -15.82
N THR A 115 -11.46 -1.48 -14.58
CA THR A 115 -11.68 -2.86 -14.14
C THR A 115 -12.84 -2.96 -13.15
N LEU A 116 -13.68 -3.97 -13.32
CA LEU A 116 -14.74 -4.32 -12.37
C LEU A 116 -14.28 -5.36 -11.33
N ARG A 117 -13.07 -5.90 -11.51
CA ARG A 117 -12.54 -6.96 -10.62
C ARG A 117 -11.86 -6.33 -9.40
N TYR A 118 -12.67 -5.71 -8.55
CA TYR A 118 -12.24 -5.15 -7.27
C TYR A 118 -13.25 -5.43 -6.16
N MET A 119 -12.78 -5.33 -4.93
CA MET A 119 -13.63 -5.28 -3.75
C MET A 119 -13.55 -3.87 -3.17
N HIS A 120 -14.70 -3.22 -2.97
CA HIS A 120 -14.77 -1.95 -2.23
C HIS A 120 -15.24 -2.21 -0.81
N ILE A 121 -14.43 -1.80 0.15
CA ILE A 121 -14.75 -1.86 1.58
C ILE A 121 -15.10 -0.43 2.02
N ALA A 122 -16.37 -0.07 1.87
CA ALA A 122 -16.84 1.32 1.98
C ALA A 122 -16.44 2.00 3.30
N TRP A 123 -16.60 1.32 4.43
CA TRP A 123 -16.28 1.86 5.76
C TRP A 123 -14.77 2.05 6.02
N LEU A 124 -13.92 1.45 5.18
CA LEU A 124 -12.47 1.66 5.18
C LEU A 124 -11.98 2.58 4.06
N GLY A 125 -12.86 2.98 3.14
CA GLY A 125 -12.48 3.69 1.90
C GLY A 125 -11.46 2.93 1.05
N ALA A 126 -11.44 1.59 1.16
CA ALA A 126 -10.40 0.76 0.55
C ALA A 126 -10.93 0.02 -0.68
N TYR A 127 -10.26 0.21 -1.82
CA TYR A 127 -10.42 -0.60 -3.01
C TYR A 127 -9.32 -1.64 -3.07
N VAL A 128 -9.69 -2.92 -3.08
CA VAL A 128 -8.76 -4.05 -3.08
C VAL A 128 -8.82 -4.78 -4.43
N LEU A 129 -7.65 -4.94 -5.06
CA LEU A 129 -7.49 -5.53 -6.38
C LEU A 129 -6.27 -6.46 -6.44
N ILE A 130 -6.18 -7.23 -7.52
CA ILE A 130 -4.90 -7.87 -7.91
C ILE A 130 -3.97 -6.76 -8.41
N LEU A 131 -2.75 -6.71 -7.88
CA LEU A 131 -1.78 -5.66 -8.19
C LEU A 131 -1.46 -5.58 -9.68
N GLU A 132 -1.16 -6.72 -10.32
CA GLU A 132 -0.81 -6.81 -11.74
C GLU A 132 -1.96 -6.29 -12.61
N ASP A 133 -3.18 -6.80 -12.42
CA ASP A 133 -4.37 -6.34 -13.15
C ASP A 133 -4.62 -4.83 -12.97
N TRP A 134 -4.35 -4.28 -11.79
CA TRP A 134 -4.52 -2.86 -11.51
C TRP A 134 -3.49 -2.00 -12.25
N LEU A 135 -2.20 -2.39 -12.19
CA LEU A 135 -1.12 -1.69 -12.88
C LEU A 135 -1.25 -1.76 -14.41
N ASP A 136 -1.78 -2.87 -14.94
CA ASP A 136 -1.92 -3.06 -16.39
C ASP A 136 -3.13 -2.29 -16.97
N LYS A 137 -4.17 -2.05 -16.17
CA LYS A 137 -5.44 -1.45 -16.64
C LYS A 137 -5.63 0.00 -16.26
N GLU A 138 -5.06 0.45 -15.15
CA GLU A 138 -5.21 1.81 -14.66
C GLU A 138 -3.96 2.65 -14.97
N GLU A 139 -4.17 3.91 -15.37
CA GLU A 139 -3.07 4.86 -15.49
C GLU A 139 -2.75 5.46 -14.11
N ILE A 140 -1.70 4.94 -13.47
CA ILE A 140 -1.30 5.36 -12.13
C ILE A 140 -0.01 6.17 -12.18
N LYS A 141 -0.10 7.43 -11.75
CA LYS A 141 1.07 8.26 -11.44
C LYS A 141 1.51 7.99 -10.00
N PHE A 142 2.75 7.52 -9.83
CA PHE A 142 3.34 7.24 -8.52
C PHE A 142 4.19 8.38 -7.96
N THR A 143 4.69 9.24 -8.84
CA THR A 143 5.41 10.46 -8.49
C THR A 143 4.86 11.61 -9.33
N ASN A 144 4.96 12.84 -8.82
CA ASN A 144 4.53 14.03 -9.57
C ASN A 144 5.56 14.53 -10.59
N GLY A 145 6.68 13.80 -10.78
CA GLY A 145 7.89 14.45 -11.28
C GLY A 145 8.28 15.61 -10.35
N ASP A 146 8.32 16.82 -10.89
CA ASP A 146 8.75 18.04 -10.19
C ASP A 146 7.60 18.95 -9.68
N PHE A 147 6.33 18.53 -9.83
CA PHE A 147 5.18 19.38 -9.47
C PHE A 147 4.62 19.09 -8.05
N VAL A 148 4.06 20.11 -7.40
CA VAL A 148 3.42 20.01 -6.08
C VAL A 148 1.89 19.98 -6.26
N LEU A 149 1.23 18.96 -5.71
CA LEU A 149 -0.24 18.85 -5.66
C LEU A 149 -0.77 19.23 -4.27
N GLU A 150 -2.09 19.44 -4.18
CA GLU A 150 -2.77 19.66 -2.91
C GLU A 150 -2.55 18.47 -1.94
N PRO A 151 -2.41 18.74 -0.63
CA PRO A 151 -2.17 17.69 0.37
C PRO A 151 -3.30 16.66 0.40
N TRP A 152 -2.94 15.37 0.40
CA TRP A 152 -3.90 14.30 0.64
C TRP A 152 -4.46 14.33 2.08
N GLY A 153 -5.74 13.97 2.24
CA GLY A 153 -6.39 13.74 3.53
C GLY A 153 -7.47 12.65 3.46
N PRO A 154 -7.63 11.81 4.52
CA PRO A 154 -8.71 10.83 4.59
C PRO A 154 -10.07 11.51 4.80
N SER A 155 -11.15 10.87 4.34
CA SER A 155 -12.52 11.33 4.63
C SER A 155 -12.81 11.25 6.13
N SER A 156 -13.66 12.16 6.65
CA SER A 156 -14.14 12.14 8.04
C SER A 156 -14.90 10.86 8.40
N ASP A 157 -15.42 10.17 7.39
CA ASP A 157 -16.33 9.03 7.58
C ASP A 157 -15.59 7.68 7.68
N TRP A 158 -14.26 7.67 7.54
CA TRP A 158 -13.47 6.43 7.59
C TRP A 158 -13.10 6.03 9.01
N GLU A 159 -13.24 4.74 9.32
CA GLU A 159 -12.76 4.19 10.60
C GLU A 159 -11.24 4.01 10.58
N LEU A 160 -10.51 5.04 11.02
CA LEU A 160 -9.09 4.90 11.32
C LEU A 160 -8.93 4.16 12.66
N ALA A 161 -8.07 3.14 12.70
CA ALA A 161 -7.76 2.43 13.94
C ALA A 161 -6.99 3.35 14.90
N ASP A 162 -7.70 4.14 15.68
CA ASP A 162 -7.19 4.73 16.91
C ASP A 162 -6.88 3.60 17.89
N SER A 163 -5.58 3.48 18.18
CA SER A 163 -5.05 2.67 19.27
C SER A 163 -4.81 3.59 20.45
#